data_AF-A0A3B9BR12-F1
#
_entry.id   AF-A0A3B9BR12-F1
#
_cell.length_a   1.000
_cell.length_b   1.000
_cell.length_c   1.000
_cell.angle_alpha   90.00
_cell.angle_beta   90.00
_cell.angle_gamma   90.00
#
_symmetry.space_group_name_H-M   'P 1'
#
loop_
_entity.id
_entity.type
_entity.pdbx_description
1 polymer ?
#
loop_
_entity_poly.entity_id
_entity_poly.type
_entity_poly.pdbx_seq_one_letter_code
_entity_poly.pdbx_strand_id
1 'polypeptide(L)' 'NLKEMTAARQAEDGGRKYWLNLFAKCTKMMTSIPKLPQPVICQPHGLATAAGCQLVASCDLAVTDTETKFG' A
#
# COMPACT_ATOMS: atom_id res chain seq x y z
N ASN A 1 11.65 5.65 0.00
CA ASN A 1 12.74 5.40 0.99
C ASN A 1 12.58 6.39 2.15
N LEU A 2 12.70 6.00 3.42
CA LEU A 2 12.45 6.89 4.58
C LEU A 2 13.30 8.18 4.56
N LYS A 3 14.51 8.10 4.01
CA LYS A 3 15.39 9.26 3.79
C LYS A 3 14.77 10.32 2.87
N GLU A 4 14.06 9.90 1.82
CA GLU A 4 13.39 10.81 0.86
C GLU A 4 12.21 11.52 1.52
N MET A 5 11.46 10.82 2.38
CA MET A 5 10.35 11.40 3.15
C MET A 5 10.83 12.48 4.12
N THR A 6 11.98 12.27 4.78
CA THR A 6 12.59 13.27 5.66
C THR A 6 13.16 14.44 4.86
N ALA A 7 13.83 14.18 3.73
CA ALA A 7 14.35 15.22 2.85
C ALA A 7 13.24 16.09 2.25
N ALA A 8 12.10 15.49 1.90
CA ALA A 8 10.95 16.21 1.37
C ALA A 8 10.40 17.28 2.33
N ARG A 9 10.59 17.12 3.65
CA ARG A 9 10.16 18.12 4.64
C ARG A 9 10.95 19.43 4.56
N GLN A 10 12.12 19.43 3.92
CA GLN A 10 12.98 20.60 3.74
C GLN A 10 12.64 21.44 2.50
N ALA A 11 11.64 21.03 1.72
CA ALA A 11 11.18 21.81 0.57
C ALA A 11 10.54 23.13 1.02
N GLU A 12 10.55 24.15 0.14
CA GLU A 12 9.99 25.47 0.41
C GLU A 12 8.50 25.44 0.82
N ASP A 13 7.76 24.42 0.36
CA ASP A 13 6.35 24.18 0.71
C ASP A 13 6.16 23.26 1.93
N GLY A 14 7.23 23.00 2.69
CA GLY A 14 7.25 22.05 3.81
C GLY A 14 7.04 20.59 3.38
N GLY A 15 7.21 20.28 2.09
CA GLY A 15 7.01 18.95 1.52
C GLY A 15 5.56 18.63 1.12
N ARG A 16 4.64 19.60 1.20
CA ARG A 16 3.21 19.39 0.95
C ARG A 16 2.94 18.70 -0.38
N LYS A 17 3.55 19.17 -1.48
CA LYS A 17 3.39 18.59 -2.81
C LYS A 17 3.89 17.15 -2.89
N TYR A 18 5.00 16.85 -2.21
CA TYR A 18 5.54 15.50 -2.14
C TYR A 18 4.59 14.54 -1.42
N TRP A 19 4.09 14.93 -0.25
CA TRP A 19 3.16 14.12 0.55
C TRP A 19 1.84 13.89 -0.16
N LEU A 20 1.27 14.91 -0.80
CA LEU A 20 0.05 14.78 -1.59
C LEU A 20 0.24 13.79 -2.75
N ASN A 21 1.35 13.88 -3.47
CA ASN A 21 1.66 12.96 -4.56
C ASN A 21 1.83 11.52 -4.04
N LEU A 22 2.54 11.35 -2.93
CA LEU A 22 2.74 10.05 -2.30
C LEU A 22 1.40 9.40 -1.92
N PHE A 23 0.54 10.12 -1.20
CA PHE A 23 -0.78 9.62 -0.84
C PHE A 23 -1.65 9.35 -2.07
N ALA A 24 -1.65 10.23 -3.06
CA ALA A 24 -2.41 10.03 -4.30
C ALA A 24 -1.99 8.74 -5.03
N LYS A 25 -0.68 8.44 -5.08
CA LYS A 25 -0.17 7.19 -5.66
C LYS A 25 -0.64 5.97 -4.86
N CYS A 26 -0.52 6.00 -3.54
CA CYS A 26 -0.99 4.90 -2.68
C CYS A 26 -2.49 4.66 -2.84
N THR A 27 -3.31 5.72 -2.80
CA THR A 27 -4.76 5.62 -3.00
C THR A 27 -5.10 5.10 -4.40
N LYS A 28 -4.40 5.56 -5.44
CA LYS A 28 -4.61 5.06 -6.80
C LYS A 28 -4.37 3.55 -6.90
N MET A 29 -3.27 3.07 -6.32
CA MET A 29 -2.97 1.64 -6.27
C MET A 29 -4.09 0.88 -5.57
N MET A 30 -4.41 1.26 -4.34
CA MET A 30 -5.42 0.57 -3.52
C MET A 30 -6.81 0.55 -4.17
N THR A 31 -7.22 1.65 -4.79
CA THR A 31 -8.54 1.75 -5.46
C THR A 31 -8.58 1.13 -6.85
N SER A 32 -7.42 0.82 -7.46
CA SER A 32 -7.37 0.19 -8.78
C SER A 32 -7.69 -1.30 -8.72
N ILE A 33 -7.27 -1.98 -7.65
CA ILE A 33 -7.43 -3.43 -7.46
C ILE A 33 -8.89 -3.87 -7.61
N PRO A 34 -9.86 -3.33 -6.83
CA PRO A 34 -11.26 -3.75 -6.96
C PRO A 34 -11.93 -3.31 -8.27
N LYS A 35 -11.26 -2.49 -9.10
CA LYS A 35 -11.77 -2.03 -10.40
C LYS A 35 -11.24 -2.85 -11.58
N LEU A 36 -10.31 -3.78 -11.33
CA LEU A 36 -9.77 -4.62 -12.38
C LEU A 36 -10.83 -5.65 -12.80
N PRO A 37 -11.00 -5.88 -14.12
CA PRO A 37 -11.90 -6.93 -14.60
C PRO A 37 -11.30 -8.34 -14.44
N GLN A 38 -10.00 -8.45 -14.20
CA GLN A 38 -9.32 -9.71 -13.93
C GLN A 38 -9.32 -10.03 -12.43
N PRO A 39 -9.45 -11.31 -12.03
CA PRO A 39 -9.25 -11.72 -10.64
C PRO A 39 -7.84 -11.38 -10.14
N VAL A 40 -7.76 -10.79 -8.96
CA VAL A 40 -6.52 -10.45 -8.28
C VAL A 40 -6.31 -11.42 -7.12
N ILE A 41 -5.24 -12.20 -7.21
CA ILE A 41 -4.84 -13.15 -6.15
C ILE A 41 -3.63 -12.56 -5.43
N CYS A 42 -3.71 -12.43 -4.11
CA CYS A 42 -2.54 -12.11 -3.29
C CYS A 42 -2.02 -13.36 -2.57
N GLN A 43 -0.70 -13.40 -2.39
CA GLN A 43 -0.04 -14.45 -1.62
C GLN A 43 0.86 -13.77 -0.58
N PRO A 44 0.31 -13.31 0.56
CA PRO A 44 1.11 -12.77 1.64
C PRO A 44 1.89 -13.88 2.33
N HIS A 45 3.11 -13.58 2.77
CA HIS A 45 3.99 -14.49 3.51
C HIS A 45 4.43 -13.83 4.81
N GLY A 46 4.36 -14.57 5.91
CA GLY A 46 4.86 -14.15 7.22
C GLY A 46 4.00 -13.09 7.92
N LEU A 47 4.00 -11.84 7.44
CA LEU A 47 3.29 -10.75 8.09
C LEU A 47 2.68 -9.76 7.09
N ALA A 48 1.37 -9.57 7.17
CA ALA A 48 0.66 -8.45 6.55
C ALA A 48 0.16 -7.53 7.67
N THR A 49 0.65 -6.30 7.74
CA THR A 49 0.19 -5.31 8.74
C THR A 49 -0.09 -3.96 8.13
N ALA A 50 -0.92 -3.16 8.82
CA ALA A 50 -1.29 -1.81 8.41
C ALA A 50 -1.82 -1.77 6.95
N ALA A 51 -1.13 -1.07 6.05
CA ALA A 51 -1.51 -0.99 4.64
C ALA A 51 -1.45 -2.36 3.92
N GLY A 52 -0.65 -3.31 4.43
CA GLY A 52 -0.58 -4.67 3.91
C GLY A 52 -1.90 -5.43 4.10
N CYS A 53 -2.58 -5.26 5.24
CA CYS A 53 -3.90 -5.86 5.48
C CYS A 53 -4.94 -5.33 4.50
N GLN A 54 -4.94 -4.01 4.28
CA GLN A 54 -5.88 -3.37 3.36
C GLN A 54 -5.65 -3.83 1.91
N LEU A 55 -4.40 -4.04 1.52
CA LEU A 55 -4.06 -4.59 0.22
C LEU A 55 -4.62 -6.00 0.03
N VAL A 56 -4.36 -6.90 0.98
CA VAL A 56 -4.86 -8.29 0.96
C VAL A 56 -6.39 -8.31 0.92
N ALA A 57 -7.05 -7.47 1.72
CA ALA A 57 -8.50 -7.37 1.75
C ALA A 57 -9.13 -6.80 0.47
N SER A 58 -8.33 -6.14 -0.38
CA SER A 58 -8.82 -5.60 -1.66
C SER A 58 -8.77 -6.63 -2.79
N CYS A 59 -8.09 -7.76 -2.60
CA CYS A 59 -7.96 -8.84 -3.57
C CYS A 59 -9.16 -9.80 -3.52
N ASP A 60 -9.44 -10.48 -4.63
CA ASP A 60 -10.53 -11.46 -4.72
C ASP A 60 -10.22 -12.76 -3.96
N LEU A 61 -8.93 -13.12 -3.89
CA LEU A 61 -8.46 -14.29 -3.17
C LEU A 61 -7.13 -14.01 -2.49
N ALA A 62 -6.99 -14.48 -1.26
CA ALA A 62 -5.73 -14.51 -0.53
C ALA A 62 -5.30 -15.95 -0.28
N VAL A 63 -4.10 -16.32 -0.76
CA VAL A 63 -3.48 -17.62 -0.51
C VAL A 63 -2.40 -17.43 0.53
N THR A 64 -2.63 -17.93 1.75
CA THR A 64 -1.71 -17.72 2.87
C THR A 64 -1.06 -19.04 3.27
N ASP A 65 0.16 -18.97 3.80
CA ASP A 65 0.73 -20.09 4.56
C ASP A 65 0.15 -20.12 5.99
N THR A 66 0.45 -21.18 6.75
CA THR A 66 -0.02 -21.33 8.14
C THR A 66 0.61 -20.35 9.13
N GLU A 67 1.73 -19.72 8.75
CA GLU A 67 2.48 -18.80 9.60
C GLU A 67 2.13 -17.34 9.35
N THR A 68 1.34 -17.07 8.31
CA THR A 68 0.95 -15.73 7.90
C THR A 68 0.06 -15.09 8.96
N LYS A 69 0.50 -13.93 9.46
CA LYS A 69 -0.22 -13.14 10.47
C LYS A 69 -0.74 -11.84 9.89
N PHE A 70 -1.90 -11.43 10.37
CA PHE A 70 -2.55 -10.15 10.05
C PHE A 70 -2.65 -9.30 11.32
N GLY A 71 -2.35 -8.00 11.23
CA GLY A 71 -2.40 -7.08 12.37
C GLY A 71 -2.34 -5.60 12.04
#